data_AF-A0A9Q9BW37-F1
#
_entry.id   AF-A0A9Q9BW37-F1
#
_cell.length_a   1.000
_cell.length_b   1.000
_cell.length_c   1.000
_cell.angle_alpha   90.00
_cell.angle_beta   90.00
_cell.angle_gamma   90.00
#
_symmetry.space_group_name_H-M   'P 1'
#
loop_
_entity.id
_entity.type
_entity.pdbx_description
1 polymer ?
#
loop_
_entity_poly.entity_id
_entity_poly.type
_entity_poly.pdbx_seq_one_letter_code
_entity_poly.pdbx_strand_id
1 'polypeptide(L)'
;MKKLMLTMLTILMLITIGGELNITPFKVTKEADAAAYANPIRYKAPNYYTTGSCAYYAFNRRAQMGRYVSNQWGNAKYWASNAVRYGYTVRRSPIKGSVLVSQSGYYGHVAVVESIYSNGDIIVSEMNYPVRGIKTFRKVYRANVSYYQYIY
;
A
#
# COMPACT_ATOMS: atom_id res chain seq x y z
N MET A 1 2.51 -70.99 7.21
CA MET A 1 1.13 -70.64 6.82
C MET A 1 1.19 -69.70 5.64
N LYS A 2 0.58 -70.12 4.52
CA LYS A 2 0.50 -69.40 3.23
C LYS A 2 -0.36 -68.14 3.36
N LYS A 3 0.01 -67.09 2.63
CA LYS A 3 -0.82 -66.26 1.72
C LYS A 3 -0.15 -64.88 1.58
N LEU A 4 0.51 -64.58 0.45
CA LEU A 4 -0.03 -64.15 -0.86
C LEU A 4 0.24 -62.62 -1.01
N MET A 5 1.23 -62.26 -1.84
CA MET A 5 1.08 -61.50 -3.10
C MET A 5 1.19 -59.96 -2.92
N LEU A 6 2.28 -59.31 -3.37
CA LEU A 6 2.55 -58.87 -4.76
C LEU A 6 1.49 -57.84 -5.20
N THR A 7 1.79 -56.53 -5.32
CA THR A 7 2.21 -55.79 -6.55
C THR A 7 2.11 -54.29 -6.19
N MET A 8 3.01 -53.35 -6.50
CA MET A 8 3.57 -52.94 -7.80
C MET A 8 4.92 -52.24 -7.51
N LEU A 9 6.07 -52.66 -8.07
CA LEU A 9 6.61 -52.10 -9.32
C LEU A 9 6.44 -50.55 -9.34
N THR A 10 7.47 -49.71 -9.23
CA THR A 10 8.55 -49.55 -10.22
C THR A 10 9.57 -48.47 -9.79
N ILE A 11 10.86 -48.74 -10.06
CA ILE A 11 11.82 -47.84 -10.73
C ILE A 11 12.52 -46.73 -9.90
N LEU A 12 13.74 -47.11 -9.48
CA LEU A 12 15.01 -46.41 -9.68
C LEU A 12 15.00 -45.22 -10.68
N MET A 13 15.30 -43.99 -10.24
CA MET A 13 16.02 -43.05 -11.11
C MET A 13 16.72 -41.95 -10.31
N LEU A 14 18.02 -41.81 -10.55
CA LEU A 14 18.83 -40.65 -10.22
C LEU A 14 18.11 -39.38 -10.67
N ILE A 15 17.90 -38.42 -9.78
CA ILE A 15 17.56 -37.05 -10.16
C ILE A 15 18.83 -36.22 -10.04
N THR A 16 19.64 -36.25 -11.09
CA THR A 16 20.38 -35.06 -11.49
C THR A 16 19.37 -34.08 -12.08
N ILE A 17 19.03 -33.01 -11.36
CA ILE A 17 18.43 -31.83 -11.97
C ILE A 17 19.38 -30.67 -11.69
N GLY A 18 20.18 -30.37 -12.70
CA GLY A 18 20.56 -29.00 -12.98
C GLY A 18 19.29 -28.22 -13.27
N GLY A 19 18.98 -27.30 -12.37
CA GLY A 19 17.90 -26.34 -12.51
C GLY A 19 18.25 -25.21 -11.57
N GLU A 20 18.73 -24.11 -12.13
CA GLU A 20 18.88 -22.87 -11.39
C GLU A 20 17.58 -22.60 -10.64
N LEU A 21 17.68 -22.27 -9.35
CA LEU A 21 16.60 -21.66 -8.60
C LEU A 21 16.24 -20.36 -9.33
N ASN A 22 15.32 -20.46 -10.28
CA ASN A 22 14.68 -19.31 -10.91
C ASN A 22 13.74 -18.69 -9.89
N ILE A 23 14.33 -18.00 -8.92
CA ILE A 23 13.62 -17.04 -8.08
C ILE A 23 13.36 -15.86 -9.01
N THR A 24 12.26 -15.93 -9.77
CA THR A 24 11.81 -14.77 -10.51
C THR A 24 11.60 -13.65 -9.48
N PRO A 25 12.24 -12.48 -9.63
CA PRO A 25 11.91 -11.37 -8.77
C PRO A 25 10.43 -11.11 -8.96
N PHE A 26 9.67 -11.04 -7.87
CA PHE A 26 8.26 -10.70 -7.86
C PHE A 26 8.07 -9.40 -8.64
N LYS A 27 7.76 -9.52 -9.95
CA LYS A 27 7.35 -8.40 -10.78
C LYS A 27 5.93 -8.07 -10.32
N VAL A 28 5.82 -7.14 -9.37
CA VAL A 28 4.57 -6.42 -9.17
C VAL A 28 4.31 -5.70 -10.48
N THR A 29 3.44 -6.27 -11.32
CA THR A 29 3.15 -5.67 -12.61
C THR A 29 2.24 -4.46 -12.40
N LYS A 30 2.35 -3.49 -13.31
CA LYS A 30 1.54 -2.27 -13.34
C LYS A 30 0.03 -2.58 -13.35
N GLU A 31 -0.38 -3.76 -13.85
CA GLU A 31 -1.76 -4.25 -13.79
C GLU A 31 -2.21 -4.61 -12.36
N ALA A 32 -1.35 -5.22 -11.53
CA ALA A 32 -1.69 -5.52 -10.14
C ALA A 32 -1.81 -4.23 -9.31
N ASP A 33 -0.93 -3.26 -9.55
CA ASP A 33 -1.03 -1.92 -8.95
C ASP A 33 -2.29 -1.19 -9.42
N ALA A 34 -2.63 -1.26 -10.71
CA ALA A 34 -3.84 -0.65 -11.27
C ALA A 34 -5.13 -1.31 -10.73
N ALA A 35 -5.15 -2.64 -10.58
CA ALA A 35 -6.25 -3.39 -9.99
C ALA A 35 -6.46 -3.05 -8.51
N ALA A 36 -5.39 -2.71 -7.79
CA ALA A 36 -5.50 -2.31 -6.38
C ALA A 36 -6.22 -0.95 -6.21
N TYR A 37 -6.22 -0.10 -7.24
CA TYR A 37 -6.91 1.19 -7.25
C TYR A 37 -8.32 1.11 -7.84
N ALA A 38 -9.19 0.31 -7.22
CA ALA A 38 -10.63 0.43 -7.43
C ALA A 38 -11.09 1.77 -6.83
N ASN A 39 -10.88 2.89 -7.54
CA ASN A 39 -11.19 4.24 -7.05
C ASN A 39 -12.72 4.43 -7.01
N PRO A 40 -13.38 4.33 -5.85
CA PRO A 40 -14.84 4.33 -5.75
C PRO A 40 -15.41 5.73 -6.04
N ILE A 41 -14.64 6.77 -5.73
CA ILE A 41 -15.00 8.15 -6.05
C ILE A 41 -14.43 8.49 -7.44
N ARG A 42 -15.30 8.91 -8.36
CA ARG A 42 -14.94 9.12 -9.77
C ARG A 42 -14.74 10.58 -10.18
N TYR A 43 -15.03 11.52 -9.29
CA TYR A 43 -14.90 12.96 -9.58
C TYR A 43 -14.15 13.68 -8.46
N LYS A 44 -13.51 14.79 -8.83
CA LYS A 44 -12.86 15.68 -7.87
C LYS A 44 -13.92 16.52 -7.15
N ALA A 45 -14.05 16.34 -5.85
CA ALA A 45 -14.84 17.24 -5.01
C ALA A 45 -14.00 18.48 -4.59
N PRO A 46 -14.65 19.59 -4.21
CA PRO A 46 -14.00 20.65 -3.42
C PRO A 46 -13.39 20.07 -2.14
N ASN A 47 -12.31 20.68 -1.64
CA ASN A 47 -11.61 20.21 -0.45
C ASN A 47 -12.11 20.97 0.79
N TYR A 48 -12.66 20.25 1.77
CA TYR A 48 -13.18 20.83 3.02
C TYR A 48 -12.28 20.59 4.24
N TYR A 49 -11.13 19.95 4.06
CA TYR A 49 -10.14 19.84 5.13
C TYR A 49 -9.50 21.20 5.42
N THR A 50 -9.08 21.42 6.67
CA THR A 50 -8.43 22.67 7.09
C THR A 50 -7.14 22.90 6.29
N THR A 51 -7.05 24.04 5.61
CA THR A 51 -5.84 24.46 4.88
C THR A 51 -4.60 24.38 5.78
N GLY A 52 -3.52 23.82 5.25
CA GLY A 52 -2.28 23.63 6.01
C GLY A 52 -2.20 22.31 6.79
N SER A 53 -3.27 21.51 6.83
CA SER A 53 -3.25 20.18 7.47
C SER A 53 -2.71 19.08 6.55
N CYS A 54 -2.30 17.95 7.15
CA CYS A 54 -1.89 16.76 6.40
C CYS A 54 -3.02 16.21 5.53
N ALA A 55 -4.25 16.21 6.05
CA ALA A 55 -5.45 15.78 5.35
C ALA A 55 -5.76 16.66 4.13
N TYR A 56 -5.69 17.99 4.29
CA TYR A 56 -5.86 18.95 3.19
C TYR A 56 -4.85 18.72 2.07
N TYR A 57 -3.58 18.54 2.42
CA TYR A 57 -2.54 18.24 1.45
C TYR A 57 -2.78 16.92 0.74
N ALA A 58 -3.02 15.84 1.49
CA ALA A 58 -3.23 14.50 0.94
C ALA A 58 -4.42 14.48 -0.02
N PHE A 59 -5.54 15.12 0.34
CA PHE A 59 -6.72 15.27 -0.53
C PHE A 59 -6.36 15.88 -1.88
N ASN A 60 -5.66 17.02 -1.87
CA ASN A 60 -5.30 17.73 -3.09
C ASN A 60 -4.27 16.94 -3.92
N ARG A 61 -3.27 16.35 -3.27
CA ARG A 61 -2.23 15.59 -3.96
C ARG A 61 -2.81 14.34 -4.62
N ARG A 62 -3.71 13.65 -3.94
CA ARG A 62 -4.47 12.52 -4.45
C ARG A 62 -5.34 12.91 -5.66
N ALA A 63 -6.02 14.05 -5.61
CA ALA A 63 -6.75 14.58 -6.76
C ALA A 63 -5.85 14.90 -7.97
N GLN A 64 -4.64 15.44 -7.76
CA GLN A 64 -3.66 15.66 -8.84
C GLN A 64 -3.21 14.37 -9.52
N MET A 65 -3.28 13.24 -8.81
CA MET A 65 -2.97 11.91 -9.36
C MET A 65 -4.18 11.21 -9.98
N GLY A 66 -5.35 11.88 -10.06
CA GLY A 66 -6.61 11.27 -10.51
C GLY A 66 -7.17 10.23 -9.54
N ARG A 67 -6.76 10.28 -8.26
CA ARG A 67 -7.15 9.31 -7.24
C ARG A 67 -7.91 10.01 -6.13
N TYR A 68 -9.21 10.20 -6.28
CA TYR A 68 -9.98 11.04 -5.37
C TYR A 68 -10.13 10.43 -3.98
N VAL A 69 -10.46 11.26 -2.99
CA VAL A 69 -10.72 10.87 -1.59
C VAL A 69 -11.94 11.63 -1.07
N SER A 70 -12.56 11.14 0.00
CA SER A 70 -13.77 11.76 0.57
C SER A 70 -13.45 12.89 1.55
N ASN A 71 -14.33 13.90 1.62
CA ASN A 71 -14.36 14.90 2.69
C ASN A 71 -14.89 14.34 4.02
N GLN A 72 -15.48 13.14 4.02
CA GLN A 72 -16.18 12.56 5.17
C GLN A 72 -15.31 11.59 6.00
N TRP A 73 -14.01 11.52 5.74
CA TRP A 73 -13.11 10.64 6.49
C TRP A 73 -12.63 11.23 7.82
N GLY A 74 -12.78 12.54 8.01
CA GLY A 74 -12.46 13.23 9.26
C GLY A 74 -10.95 13.24 9.57
N ASN A 75 -10.62 13.13 10.86
CA ASN A 75 -9.22 13.13 11.31
C ASN A 75 -8.41 11.98 10.69
N ALA A 76 -7.12 12.22 10.44
CA ALA A 76 -6.22 11.29 9.78
C ALA A 76 -6.24 9.86 10.36
N LYS A 77 -6.33 9.70 11.69
CA LYS A 77 -6.38 8.37 12.34
C LYS A 77 -7.59 7.51 11.94
N TYR A 78 -8.65 8.12 11.39
CA TYR A 78 -9.86 7.43 10.92
C TYR A 78 -9.89 7.23 9.41
N TRP A 79 -8.91 7.75 8.67
CA TRP A 79 -8.91 7.67 7.21
C TRP A 79 -8.96 6.24 6.70
N ALA A 80 -8.14 5.34 7.25
CA ALA A 80 -8.13 3.94 6.83
C ALA A 80 -9.50 3.25 7.04
N SER A 81 -10.09 3.38 8.23
CA SER A 81 -11.39 2.76 8.53
C SER A 81 -12.53 3.36 7.69
N ASN A 82 -12.52 4.68 7.49
CA ASN A 82 -13.56 5.34 6.70
C ASN A 82 -13.36 5.11 5.19
N ALA A 83 -12.13 4.97 4.70
CA ALA A 83 -11.87 4.61 3.31
C ALA A 83 -12.46 3.22 2.97
N VAL A 84 -12.28 2.22 3.85
CA VAL A 84 -12.90 0.90 3.68
C VAL A 84 -14.42 1.00 3.57
N ARG A 85 -15.07 1.82 4.41
CA ARG A 85 -16.53 2.05 4.34
C ARG A 85 -17.00 2.66 3.01
N TYR A 86 -16.11 3.37 2.31
CA TYR A 86 -16.36 3.94 0.99
C TYR A 86 -15.93 3.01 -0.16
N GLY A 87 -15.52 1.78 0.14
CA GLY A 87 -15.13 0.78 -0.85
C GLY A 87 -13.67 0.86 -1.31
N TYR A 88 -12.83 1.67 -0.66
CA TYR A 88 -11.40 1.69 -0.97
C TYR A 88 -10.72 0.43 -0.44
N THR A 89 -9.72 -0.03 -1.18
CA THR A 89 -8.80 -1.06 -0.68
C THR A 89 -7.85 -0.42 0.34
N VAL A 90 -7.68 -1.09 1.49
CA VAL A 90 -6.70 -0.71 2.51
C VAL A 90 -5.84 -1.92 2.85
N ARG A 91 -4.52 -1.74 2.84
CA ARG A 91 -3.55 -2.81 3.17
C ARG A 91 -2.35 -2.23 3.93
N ARG A 92 -1.33 -3.06 4.17
CA ARG A 92 -0.09 -2.68 4.86
C ARG A 92 1.15 -2.68 3.95
N SER A 93 0.94 -2.71 2.63
CA SER A 93 1.99 -2.55 1.64
C SER A 93 1.84 -1.22 0.89
N PRO A 94 2.91 -0.49 0.59
CA PRO A 94 2.82 0.77 -0.12
C PRO A 94 2.67 0.51 -1.62
N ILE A 95 1.89 1.34 -2.30
CA ILE A 95 1.96 1.53 -3.75
C ILE A 95 2.15 3.02 -4.03
N LYS A 96 2.86 3.37 -5.10
CA LYS A 96 2.97 4.77 -5.54
C LYS A 96 1.58 5.39 -5.72
N GLY A 97 1.35 6.51 -5.06
CA GLY A 97 0.10 7.26 -5.03
C GLY A 97 -0.87 6.85 -3.91
N SER A 98 -0.56 5.83 -3.13
CA SER A 98 -1.37 5.43 -1.97
C SER A 98 -1.22 6.45 -0.85
N VAL A 99 -2.21 6.52 0.04
CA VAL A 99 -2.13 7.36 1.25
C VAL A 99 -1.64 6.50 2.40
N LEU A 100 -0.46 6.81 2.93
CA LEU A 100 0.02 6.32 4.20
C LEU A 100 -0.84 6.91 5.32
N VAL A 101 -1.35 6.07 6.22
CA VAL A 101 -2.12 6.44 7.39
C VAL A 101 -1.39 5.99 8.65
N SER A 102 -1.09 6.95 9.52
CA SER A 102 -0.69 6.72 10.90
C SER A 102 -1.84 7.07 11.82
N GLN A 103 -2.20 6.14 12.70
CA GLN A 103 -3.23 6.37 13.73
C GLN A 103 -2.63 6.96 15.01
N SER A 104 -1.30 7.16 15.06
CA SER A 104 -0.59 7.66 16.24
C SER A 104 -0.86 9.15 16.47
N GLY A 105 -1.01 9.54 17.74
CA GLY A 105 -1.30 10.92 18.14
C GLY A 105 -2.79 11.28 18.12
N TYR A 106 -3.12 12.48 18.61
CA TYR A 106 -4.52 12.88 18.82
C TYR A 106 -5.36 12.90 17.53
N TYR A 107 -4.79 13.42 16.44
CA TYR A 107 -5.44 13.50 15.12
C TYR A 107 -5.03 12.37 14.16
N GLY A 108 -3.96 11.62 14.45
CA GLY A 108 -3.28 10.81 13.46
C GLY A 108 -2.47 11.64 12.46
N HIS A 109 -1.93 10.98 11.44
CA HIS A 109 -1.23 11.64 10.34
C HIS A 109 -1.40 10.90 9.02
N VAL A 110 -1.44 11.65 7.91
CA VAL A 110 -1.47 11.07 6.56
C VAL A 110 -0.42 11.68 5.65
N ALA A 111 0.10 10.86 4.75
CA ALA A 111 1.09 11.24 3.74
C ALA A 111 0.81 10.52 2.41
N VAL A 112 1.26 11.04 1.28
CA VAL A 112 1.10 10.39 -0.02
C VAL A 112 2.42 9.74 -0.44
N VAL A 113 2.37 8.46 -0.84
CA VAL A 113 3.54 7.73 -1.32
C VAL A 113 3.92 8.23 -2.71
N GLU A 114 5.10 8.83 -2.86
CA GLU A 114 5.59 9.40 -4.12
C GLU A 114 6.47 8.42 -4.90
N SER A 115 7.26 7.62 -4.19
CA SER A 115 8.12 6.60 -4.78
C SER A 115 8.40 5.46 -3.79
N ILE A 116 8.76 4.31 -4.37
CA ILE A 116 9.23 3.12 -3.65
C ILE A 116 10.58 2.77 -4.27
N TYR A 117 11.61 2.69 -3.45
CA TYR A 117 12.95 2.28 -3.86
C TYR A 117 13.04 0.75 -3.93
N SER A 118 14.02 0.23 -4.67
CA SER A 118 14.25 -1.22 -4.81
C SER A 118 14.55 -1.92 -3.48
N ASN A 119 15.12 -1.20 -2.51
CA ASN A 119 15.39 -1.71 -1.16
C ASN A 119 14.13 -1.71 -0.24
N GLY A 120 12.98 -1.27 -0.75
CA GLY A 120 11.70 -1.19 -0.04
C GLY A 120 11.50 0.07 0.80
N ASP A 121 12.46 1.00 0.82
CA ASP A 121 12.23 2.34 1.40
C ASP A 121 11.23 3.10 0.52
N ILE A 122 10.46 4.00 1.13
CA ILE A 122 9.52 4.85 0.39
C ILE A 122 9.80 6.33 0.64
N ILE A 123 9.54 7.16 -0.36
CA ILE A 123 9.42 8.61 -0.18
C ILE A 123 7.95 8.95 -0.09
N VAL A 124 7.60 9.71 0.94
CA VAL A 124 6.27 10.30 1.09
C VAL A 124 6.34 11.81 0.99
N SER A 125 5.29 12.41 0.47
CA SER A 125 5.02 13.84 0.57
C SER A 125 3.91 14.08 1.59
N GLU A 126 4.07 15.10 2.42
CA GLU A 126 3.15 15.40 3.50
C GLU A 126 3.12 16.90 3.81
N MET A 127 2.21 17.32 4.67
CA MET A 127 2.14 18.68 5.18
C MET A 127 1.86 18.63 6.67
N ASN A 128 2.29 19.67 7.40
CA ASN A 128 2.11 19.75 8.85
C ASN A 128 2.95 18.73 9.63
N TYR A 129 4.03 18.23 9.02
CA TYR A 129 4.99 17.33 9.64
C TYR A 129 6.36 17.46 8.93
N PRO A 130 7.46 17.78 9.64
CA PRO A 130 7.51 18.20 11.03
C PRO A 130 7.10 19.67 11.24
N VAL A 131 6.94 20.46 10.17
CA VAL A 131 6.65 21.90 10.26
C VAL A 131 5.19 22.19 9.90
N ARG A 132 4.52 23.01 10.71
CA ARG A 132 3.11 23.37 10.56
C ARG A 132 2.84 24.08 9.23
N GLY A 133 1.84 23.63 8.48
CA GLY A 133 1.41 24.27 7.23
C GLY A 133 2.37 24.15 6.03
N ILE A 134 3.55 23.52 6.20
CA ILE A 134 4.55 23.41 5.14
C ILE A 134 4.52 22.02 4.52
N LYS A 135 4.56 21.96 3.18
CA LYS A 135 4.76 20.72 2.44
C LYS A 135 6.20 20.25 2.59
N THR A 136 6.38 19.00 2.98
CA THR A 136 7.69 18.36 3.15
C THR A 136 7.73 17.02 2.43
N PHE A 137 8.94 16.48 2.27
CA PHE A 137 9.15 15.11 1.83
C PHE A 137 9.94 14.38 2.91
N ARG A 138 9.65 13.09 3.09
CA ARG A 138 10.36 12.27 4.07
C ARG A 138 10.55 10.85 3.54
N LYS A 139 11.70 10.27 3.87
CA LYS A 139 11.96 8.86 3.69
C LYS A 139 11.35 8.07 4.85
N VAL A 140 10.62 7.01 4.54
CA VAL A 140 10.20 5.98 5.48
C VAL A 140 10.99 4.72 5.16
N TYR A 141 11.79 4.26 6.12
CA TYR A 141 12.60 3.06 5.96
C TYR A 141 11.73 1.82 5.84
N ARG A 142 12.16 0.85 5.03
CA ARG A 142 11.47 -0.44 4.81
C ARG A 142 10.99 -1.08 6.12
N ALA A 143 11.81 -1.04 7.17
CA ALA A 143 11.49 -1.63 8.47
C ALA A 143 10.22 -1.05 9.12
N ASN A 144 9.86 0.19 8.77
CA ASN A 144 8.72 0.90 9.36
C ASN A 144 7.50 0.93 8.44
N VAL A 145 7.64 0.56 7.17
CA VAL A 145 6.56 0.61 6.17
C VAL A 145 5.34 -0.18 6.64
N SER A 146 5.56 -1.37 7.21
CA SER A 146 4.48 -2.24 7.69
C SER A 146 3.75 -1.72 8.94
N TYR A 147 4.24 -0.68 9.61
CA TYR A 147 3.55 -0.04 10.74
C TYR A 147 2.38 0.85 10.31
N TYR A 148 2.32 1.21 9.04
CA TYR A 148 1.26 2.05 8.50
C TYR A 148 0.21 1.24 7.75
N GLN A 149 -0.95 1.88 7.56
CA GLN A 149 -1.96 1.43 6.61
C GLN A 149 -1.85 2.28 5.35
N TYR A 150 -2.19 1.69 4.20
CA TYR A 150 -2.14 2.35 2.90
C TYR A 150 -3.52 2.30 2.27
N ILE A 151 -4.05 3.46 1.90
CA ILE A 151 -5.31 3.59 1.14
C ILE A 151 -4.95 3.68 -0.34
N TYR A 152 -5.58 2.82 -1.13
CA TYR A 152 -5.33 2.67 -2.55
C TYR A 152 -6.40 3.46 -3.27
#